data_AF-A0A3T1AR93-F1
#
_entry.id   AF-A0A3T1AR93-F1
#
_cell.length_a   1.000
_cell.length_b   1.000
_cell.length_c   1.000
_cell.angle_alpha   90.00
_cell.angle_beta   90.00
_cell.angle_gamma   90.00
#
_symmetry.space_group_name_H-M   'P 1'
#
loop_
_entity.id
_entity.type
_entity.pdbx_description
1 polymer ?
#
loop_
_entity_poly.entity_id
_entity_poly.type
_entity_poly.pdbx_seq_one_letter_code
_entity_poly.pdbx_strand_id
1 'polypeptide(L)'
;MSPRTRLLLPAAGLLLLSGCDAPPQSAPDYTAAPAASAPSVAPLPSLPPVTFVPLDPTVTTVPPATVPPAVVPTYTTTYPVYTAPTTVAPTTGGPLTKSPTPTPSHAAKCSGEPTKKQILALIKEDPGVPEATLEVVGGPYCSGTWSFTTVELAGATEEQVEPLQVVATGKGTALALVSLGTDVCIARVQDEAPDGIRVLACGF
;
A
#
# COMPACT_ATOMS: atom_id res chain seq x y z
N MET A 1 22.77 41.58 -37.17
CA MET A 1 24.00 41.94 -36.44
C MET A 1 24.37 40.77 -35.53
N SER A 2 25.21 39.88 -36.02
CA SER A 2 26.10 38.99 -35.26
C SER A 2 27.53 39.51 -35.57
N PRO A 3 28.62 39.32 -34.79
CA PRO A 3 28.95 38.13 -33.97
C PRO A 3 29.76 38.42 -32.68
N ARG A 4 30.11 37.34 -31.95
CA ARG A 4 31.35 37.07 -31.16
C ARG A 4 31.04 35.90 -30.22
N THR A 5 31.23 34.63 -30.58
CA THR A 5 32.49 33.91 -30.84
C THR A 5 33.51 34.05 -29.71
N ARG A 6 33.51 33.08 -28.78
CA ARG A 6 34.72 32.65 -28.08
C ARG A 6 34.87 31.14 -28.27
N LEU A 7 35.76 30.81 -29.20
CA LEU A 7 36.39 29.50 -29.35
C LEU A 7 37.61 29.46 -28.43
N LEU A 8 37.75 28.40 -27.63
CA LEU A 8 39.02 27.87 -27.17
C LEU A 8 38.93 26.33 -27.20
N LEU A 9 39.62 25.73 -28.17
CA LEU A 9 40.01 24.32 -28.30
C LEU A 9 41.40 24.13 -27.60
N PRO A 10 42.10 22.99 -27.72
CA PRO A 10 41.89 21.66 -27.12
C PRO A 10 43.16 21.16 -26.39
N ALA A 11 43.07 20.10 -25.56
CA ALA A 11 44.22 19.27 -25.18
C ALA A 11 43.69 17.87 -24.81
N ALA A 12 43.88 16.85 -25.65
CA ALA A 12 45.09 16.04 -25.74
C ALA A 12 45.38 15.28 -24.43
N GLY A 13 44.96 14.01 -24.40
CA GLY A 13 45.30 13.03 -23.37
C GLY A 13 45.06 11.63 -23.90
N LEU A 14 45.98 11.16 -24.75
CA LEU A 14 46.07 9.77 -25.20
C LEU A 14 46.51 8.86 -24.04
N LEU A 15 46.00 7.62 -24.10
CA LEU A 15 46.63 6.35 -23.69
C LEU A 15 47.00 6.16 -22.21
N LEU A 16 46.29 5.24 -21.56
CA LEU A 16 46.91 4.07 -20.91
C LEU A 16 45.97 2.85 -21.02
N LEU A 17 46.26 1.97 -21.99
CA LEU A 17 45.95 0.54 -21.85
C LEU A 17 46.94 -0.04 -20.83
N SER A 18 46.45 -0.54 -19.70
CA SER A 18 47.17 -1.50 -18.87
C SER A 18 46.22 -2.16 -17.87
N GLY A 19 46.15 -3.50 -17.87
CA GLY A 19 45.51 -4.27 -16.81
C GLY A 19 44.46 -5.32 -17.23
N CYS A 20 44.72 -6.15 -18.24
CA CYS A 20 44.33 -7.56 -18.13
C CYS A 20 45.28 -8.18 -17.12
N ASP A 21 44.78 -8.67 -15.98
CA ASP A 21 45.11 -9.95 -15.30
C ASP A 21 44.60 -9.86 -13.85
N ALA A 22 43.29 -10.04 -13.65
CA ALA A 22 42.77 -10.37 -12.33
C ALA A 22 42.53 -11.89 -12.32
N PRO A 23 43.26 -12.67 -11.51
CA PRO A 23 43.03 -14.11 -11.41
C PRO A 23 41.61 -14.37 -10.90
N PRO A 24 40.96 -15.48 -11.33
CA PRO A 24 39.68 -15.87 -10.74
C PRO A 24 39.89 -16.06 -9.25
N GLN A 25 39.19 -15.27 -8.44
CA GLN A 25 39.10 -15.49 -7.01
C GLN A 25 38.60 -16.93 -6.82
N SER A 26 39.45 -17.76 -6.20
CA SER A 26 39.09 -19.09 -5.76
C SER A 26 37.80 -18.98 -4.95
N ALA A 27 36.79 -19.75 -5.37
CA ALA A 27 35.57 -19.92 -4.60
C ALA A 27 35.94 -20.29 -3.15
N PRO A 28 35.23 -19.77 -2.15
CA PRO A 28 35.45 -20.22 -0.78
C PRO A 28 35.24 -21.73 -0.73
N ASP A 29 36.23 -22.42 -0.17
CA ASP A 29 36.11 -23.79 0.30
C ASP A 29 34.81 -23.90 1.11
N TYR A 30 33.82 -24.59 0.54
CA TYR A 30 32.68 -25.08 1.30
C TYR A 30 33.21 -26.16 2.24
N THR A 31 33.74 -25.70 3.36
CA THR A 31 33.97 -26.52 4.54
C THR A 31 32.63 -27.16 4.87
N ALA A 32 32.62 -28.49 4.87
CA ALA A 32 31.46 -29.30 5.18
C ALA A 32 30.74 -28.75 6.42
N ALA A 33 29.43 -28.58 6.29
CA ALA A 33 28.56 -28.18 7.39
C ALA A 33 28.83 -29.07 8.61
N PRO A 34 29.01 -28.52 9.81
CA PRO A 34 28.99 -29.33 11.01
C PRO A 34 27.59 -29.98 11.10
N ALA A 35 27.59 -31.29 11.33
CA ALA A 35 26.37 -32.04 11.61
C ALA A 35 25.56 -31.29 12.68
N ALA A 36 24.34 -30.88 12.31
CA ALA A 36 23.40 -30.29 13.23
C ALA A 36 23.23 -31.23 14.41
N SER A 37 23.69 -30.77 15.57
CA SER A 37 23.41 -31.43 16.83
C SER A 37 21.91 -31.39 17.05
N ALA A 38 21.31 -32.58 17.16
CA ALA A 38 19.90 -32.74 17.45
C ALA A 38 19.54 -31.95 18.72
N PRO A 39 18.43 -31.18 18.74
CA PRO A 39 17.96 -30.57 19.96
C PRO A 39 17.58 -31.66 20.96
N SER A 40 18.16 -31.58 22.16
CA SER A 40 17.71 -32.36 23.32
C SER A 40 16.24 -32.05 23.56
N VAL A 41 15.40 -33.07 23.36
CA VAL A 41 13.96 -33.01 23.62
C VAL A 41 13.76 -32.98 25.12
N ALA A 42 13.29 -31.84 25.63
CA ALA A 42 12.75 -31.75 26.99
C ALA A 42 11.45 -32.58 27.06
N PRO A 43 11.20 -33.32 28.16
CA PRO A 43 9.98 -34.12 28.29
C PRO A 43 8.74 -33.21 28.42
N LEU A 44 7.81 -33.38 27.49
CA LEU A 44 6.45 -32.81 27.54
C LEU A 44 5.60 -33.53 28.60
N PRO A 45 4.70 -32.83 29.32
CA PRO A 45 3.73 -33.46 30.19
C PRO A 45 2.72 -34.30 29.38
N SER A 46 2.43 -35.48 29.89
CA SER A 46 1.62 -36.54 29.26
C SER A 46 0.21 -36.08 28.87
N LEU A 47 -0.14 -36.23 27.59
CA LEU A 47 -1.52 -36.14 27.10
C LEU A 47 -2.26 -37.48 27.31
N PRO A 48 -3.59 -37.47 27.54
CA PRO A 48 -4.37 -38.68 27.75
C PRO A 48 -4.50 -39.54 26.47
N PRO A 49 -4.69 -40.86 26.61
CA PRO A 49 -4.75 -41.77 25.47
C PRO A 49 -6.01 -41.56 24.63
N VAL A 50 -5.83 -41.47 23.31
CA VAL A 50 -6.92 -41.42 22.34
C VAL A 50 -7.25 -42.85 21.90
N THR A 51 -8.49 -43.27 22.16
CA THR A 51 -9.00 -44.59 21.78
C THR A 51 -9.44 -44.55 20.31
N PHE A 52 -8.83 -45.37 19.46
CA PHE A 52 -9.26 -45.54 18.07
C PHE A 52 -10.41 -46.56 18.00
N VAL A 53 -11.54 -46.15 17.42
CA VAL A 53 -12.67 -47.02 17.09
C VAL A 53 -12.44 -47.60 15.67
N PRO A 54 -12.39 -48.92 15.49
CA PRO A 54 -12.33 -49.51 14.16
C PRO A 54 -13.69 -49.39 13.47
N LEU A 55 -13.73 -48.87 12.23
CA LEU A 55 -14.93 -48.90 11.41
C LEU A 55 -15.01 -50.24 10.66
N ASP A 56 -16.13 -50.93 10.88
CA ASP A 56 -16.53 -52.18 10.24
C ASP A 56 -17.13 -51.89 8.84
N PRO A 57 -16.67 -52.56 7.75
CA PRO A 57 -17.19 -52.31 6.42
C PRO A 57 -18.45 -53.14 6.15
N THR A 58 -19.58 -52.75 6.74
CA THR A 58 -20.87 -53.33 6.34
C THR A 58 -21.40 -52.63 5.07
N VAL A 59 -21.30 -53.33 3.94
CA VAL A 59 -21.89 -52.96 2.65
C VAL A 59 -23.40 -52.82 2.81
N THR A 60 -23.90 -51.59 2.78
CA THR A 60 -25.34 -51.30 2.69
C THR A 60 -25.66 -50.84 1.27
N THR A 61 -26.40 -51.67 0.56
CA THR A 61 -26.94 -51.37 -0.77
C THR A 61 -27.91 -50.19 -0.68
N VAL A 62 -27.58 -49.09 -1.35
CA VAL A 62 -28.43 -47.89 -1.44
C VAL A 62 -29.50 -48.10 -2.52
N PRO A 63 -30.80 -47.93 -2.23
CA PRO A 63 -31.85 -47.96 -3.25
C PRO A 63 -31.75 -46.72 -4.15
N PRO A 64 -32.17 -46.79 -5.43
CA PRO A 64 -32.12 -45.64 -6.32
C PRO A 64 -33.02 -44.52 -5.80
N ALA A 65 -32.41 -43.37 -5.49
CA ALA A 65 -33.13 -42.17 -5.09
C ALA A 65 -33.93 -41.62 -6.29
N THR A 66 -35.24 -41.48 -6.10
CA THR A 66 -36.10 -40.71 -7.00
C THR A 66 -35.70 -39.24 -6.92
N VAL A 67 -35.25 -38.66 -8.04
CA VAL A 67 -34.87 -37.25 -8.12
C VAL A 67 -36.13 -36.37 -8.05
N PRO A 68 -36.29 -35.50 -7.04
CA PRO A 68 -37.36 -34.51 -7.06
C PRO A 68 -37.09 -33.45 -8.14
N PRO A 69 -38.12 -32.85 -8.76
CA PRO A 69 -37.93 -31.82 -9.77
C PRO A 69 -37.20 -30.60 -9.17
N ALA A 70 -36.20 -30.11 -9.90
CA ALA A 70 -35.46 -28.92 -9.53
C ALA A 70 -36.40 -27.71 -9.50
N VAL A 71 -36.64 -27.17 -8.31
CA VAL A 71 -37.26 -25.85 -8.16
C VAL A 71 -36.19 -24.81 -8.50
N VAL A 72 -36.26 -24.28 -9.71
CA VAL A 72 -35.45 -23.14 -10.13
C VAL A 72 -36.07 -21.88 -9.50
N PRO A 73 -35.38 -21.16 -8.60
CA PRO A 73 -35.86 -19.88 -8.11
C PRO A 73 -35.96 -18.91 -9.28
N THR A 74 -37.17 -18.44 -9.56
CA THR A 74 -37.40 -17.37 -10.54
C THR A 74 -37.18 -16.04 -9.83
N TYR A 75 -35.99 -15.47 -9.97
CA TYR A 75 -35.73 -14.11 -9.48
C TYR A 75 -36.45 -13.12 -10.40
N THR A 76 -37.47 -12.43 -9.88
CA THR A 76 -38.10 -11.34 -10.61
C THR A 76 -37.24 -10.09 -10.47
N THR A 77 -36.35 -9.85 -11.45
CA THR A 77 -35.60 -8.59 -11.51
C THR A 77 -36.57 -7.45 -11.83
N THR A 78 -36.97 -6.70 -10.81
CA THR A 78 -37.72 -5.45 -10.99
C THR A 78 -36.70 -4.35 -11.27
N TYR A 79 -36.55 -3.99 -12.54
CA TYR A 79 -35.79 -2.80 -12.91
C TYR A 79 -36.62 -1.57 -12.52
N PRO A 80 -36.03 -0.51 -11.92
CA PRO A 80 -36.72 0.74 -11.76
C PRO A 80 -37.03 1.29 -13.15
N VAL A 81 -38.32 1.48 -13.45
CA VAL A 81 -38.73 2.25 -14.63
C VAL A 81 -38.28 3.69 -14.41
N TYR A 82 -37.27 4.11 -15.16
CA TYR A 82 -36.88 5.51 -15.23
C TYR A 82 -37.97 6.25 -16.01
N THR A 83 -38.88 6.92 -15.31
CA THR A 83 -39.73 7.95 -15.93
C THR A 83 -38.82 9.07 -16.41
N ALA A 84 -38.73 9.26 -17.72
CA ALA A 84 -38.06 10.41 -18.30
C ALA A 84 -38.61 11.70 -17.64
N PRO A 85 -37.75 12.61 -17.16
CA PRO A 85 -38.22 13.87 -16.62
C PRO A 85 -38.97 14.63 -17.72
N THR A 86 -40.15 15.14 -17.39
CA THR A 86 -40.88 16.04 -18.27
C THR A 86 -40.03 17.29 -18.47
N THR A 87 -39.59 17.53 -19.70
CA THR A 87 -38.84 18.74 -20.07
C THR A 87 -39.75 19.96 -19.87
N VAL A 88 -39.59 20.65 -18.74
CA VAL A 88 -40.12 22.00 -18.58
C VAL A 88 -39.18 22.92 -19.34
N ALA A 89 -39.73 23.75 -20.25
CA ALA A 89 -38.94 24.73 -20.99
C ALA A 89 -38.15 25.62 -20.00
N PRO A 90 -36.85 25.85 -20.24
CA PRO A 90 -36.06 26.68 -19.34
C PRO A 90 -36.63 28.09 -19.35
N THR A 91 -37.06 28.57 -18.19
CA THR A 91 -37.25 30.00 -17.95
C THR A 91 -35.87 30.64 -18.08
N THR A 92 -35.74 31.63 -18.97
CA THR A 92 -34.51 32.40 -19.16
C THR A 92 -34.18 33.18 -17.89
N GLY A 93 -33.54 32.52 -16.94
CA GLY A 93 -32.85 33.15 -15.81
C GLY A 93 -31.58 33.81 -16.33
N GLY A 94 -31.35 35.06 -15.90
CA GLY A 94 -30.18 35.85 -16.29
C GLY A 94 -28.84 35.15 -15.98
N PRO A 95 -27.73 35.69 -16.49
CA PRO A 95 -26.42 35.04 -16.37
C PRO A 95 -26.05 34.83 -14.90
N LEU A 96 -26.07 33.56 -14.46
CA LEU A 96 -25.45 33.14 -13.22
C LEU A 96 -23.94 33.26 -13.40
N THR A 97 -23.36 34.32 -12.85
CA THR A 97 -21.91 34.41 -12.65
C THR A 97 -21.50 33.23 -11.79
N LYS A 98 -20.88 32.21 -12.40
CA LYS A 98 -20.20 31.14 -11.68
C LYS A 98 -19.11 31.80 -10.82
N SER A 99 -19.33 31.89 -9.51
CA SER A 99 -18.26 32.19 -8.58
C SER A 99 -17.19 31.09 -8.76
N PRO A 100 -15.90 31.43 -8.92
CA PRO A 100 -14.87 30.42 -8.99
C PRO A 100 -14.92 29.58 -7.71
N THR A 101 -15.12 28.27 -7.85
CA THR A 101 -14.88 27.33 -6.75
C THR A 101 -13.42 27.48 -6.36
N PRO A 102 -13.09 27.71 -5.07
CA PRO A 102 -11.70 27.78 -4.65
C PRO A 102 -10.99 26.48 -5.00
N THR A 103 -9.83 26.57 -5.64
CA THR A 103 -8.95 25.43 -5.85
C THR A 103 -8.65 24.79 -4.50
N PRO A 104 -8.81 23.46 -4.35
CA PRO A 104 -8.58 22.81 -3.07
C PRO A 104 -7.12 23.05 -2.63
N SER A 105 -6.96 23.53 -1.39
CA SER A 105 -5.66 23.83 -0.82
C SER A 105 -5.07 22.56 -0.19
N HIS A 106 -3.77 22.34 -0.39
CA HIS A 106 -3.05 21.23 0.24
C HIS A 106 -3.17 21.30 1.77
N ALA A 107 -3.22 20.15 2.44
CA ALA A 107 -3.21 20.12 3.90
C ALA A 107 -1.95 20.80 4.47
N ALA A 108 -2.13 21.64 5.49
CA ALA A 108 -1.01 22.29 6.16
C ALA A 108 -0.27 21.30 7.07
N LYS A 109 0.99 21.60 7.43
CA LYS A 109 1.70 20.80 8.45
C LYS A 109 0.91 20.80 9.77
N CYS A 110 0.84 19.64 10.40
CA CYS A 110 0.18 19.48 11.69
C CYS A 110 0.89 20.37 12.75
N SER A 111 0.12 21.15 13.51
CA SER A 111 0.63 21.95 14.63
C SER A 111 0.69 21.19 15.96
N GLY A 112 0.16 19.97 15.99
CA GLY A 112 0.13 19.11 17.16
C GLY A 112 0.18 17.64 16.77
N GLU A 113 -0.90 16.91 17.01
CA GLU A 113 -0.99 15.48 16.67
C GLU A 113 -1.64 15.26 15.29
N PRO A 114 -1.20 14.22 14.55
CA PRO A 114 -0.18 13.24 14.94
C PRO A 114 1.27 13.74 14.76
N THR A 115 2.15 13.26 15.63
CA THR A 115 3.60 13.47 15.54
C THR A 115 4.25 12.46 14.59
N LYS A 116 5.44 12.79 14.06
CA LYS A 116 6.26 11.86 13.26
C LYS A 116 6.44 10.50 13.94
N LYS A 117 6.71 10.51 15.25
CA LYS A 117 6.91 9.28 16.04
C LYS A 117 5.63 8.45 16.16
N GLN A 118 4.47 9.09 16.31
CA GLN A 118 3.19 8.38 16.36
C GLN A 118 2.87 7.71 15.02
N ILE A 119 3.15 8.38 13.90
CA ILE A 119 2.99 7.78 12.57
C ILE A 119 3.92 6.59 12.38
N LEU A 120 5.21 6.73 12.72
CA LEU A 120 6.18 5.64 12.63
C LEU A 120 5.83 4.46 13.55
N ALA A 121 5.25 4.72 14.72
CA ALA A 121 4.76 3.67 15.61
C ALA A 121 3.55 2.95 15.01
N LEU A 122 2.60 3.70 14.43
CA LEU A 122 1.40 3.16 13.80
C LEU A 122 1.73 2.23 12.63
N ILE A 123 2.65 2.63 11.74
CA ILE A 123 2.97 1.82 10.55
C ILE A 123 3.83 0.60 10.88
N LYS A 124 4.56 0.60 11.99
CA LYS A 124 5.34 -0.57 12.43
C LYS A 124 4.46 -1.78 12.79
N GLU A 125 3.19 -1.53 13.09
CA GLU A 125 2.23 -2.59 13.40
C GLU A 125 1.62 -3.21 12.13
N ASP A 126 1.86 -2.62 10.96
CA ASP A 126 1.34 -3.11 9.68
C ASP A 126 2.25 -4.19 9.07
N PRO A 127 1.70 -5.37 8.71
CA PRO A 127 2.50 -6.49 8.22
C PRO A 127 3.07 -6.28 6.80
N GLY A 128 2.62 -5.25 6.08
CA GLY A 128 3.14 -4.89 4.76
C GLY A 128 4.38 -4.01 4.81
N VAL A 129 4.78 -3.58 6.00
CA VAL A 129 5.93 -2.69 6.20
C VAL A 129 7.21 -3.50 6.34
N PRO A 130 8.29 -3.14 5.62
CA PRO A 130 9.57 -3.82 5.79
C PRO A 130 10.05 -3.69 7.24
N GLU A 131 10.62 -4.78 7.77
CA GLU A 131 11.35 -4.82 9.05
C GLU A 131 12.65 -4.01 8.95
N ALA A 132 12.49 -2.69 8.84
CA ALA A 132 13.56 -1.76 8.56
C ALA A 132 13.29 -0.42 9.24
N THR A 133 14.35 0.38 9.36
CA THR A 133 14.22 1.70 10.00
C THR A 133 13.63 2.68 8.99
N LEU A 134 12.39 3.12 9.22
CA LEU A 134 11.76 4.17 8.41
C LEU A 134 11.99 5.55 9.01
N GLU A 135 12.11 6.56 8.15
CA GLU A 135 12.18 7.97 8.51
C GLU A 135 11.10 8.81 7.81
N VAL A 136 10.69 9.92 8.44
CA VAL A 136 9.66 10.81 7.89
C VAL A 136 10.31 11.96 7.11
N VAL A 137 10.19 11.91 5.79
CA VAL A 137 10.66 12.96 4.86
C VAL A 137 9.62 14.04 4.58
N GLY A 138 8.32 13.71 4.68
CA GLY A 138 7.24 14.63 4.38
C GLY A 138 6.15 14.61 5.45
N GLY A 139 5.69 15.79 5.89
CA GLY A 139 4.58 15.92 6.84
C GLY A 139 4.99 15.73 8.32
N PRO A 140 4.04 15.38 9.21
CA PRO A 140 2.63 15.08 8.93
C PRO A 140 1.85 16.32 8.50
N TYR A 141 0.99 16.18 7.50
CA TYR A 141 0.07 17.21 7.02
C TYR A 141 -1.34 16.90 7.49
N CYS A 142 -2.03 17.85 8.09
CA CYS A 142 -3.32 17.66 8.74
C CYS A 142 -4.44 18.41 8.02
N SER A 143 -5.57 17.74 7.86
CA SER A 143 -6.85 18.37 7.56
C SER A 143 -7.95 17.70 8.37
N GLY A 144 -8.62 18.45 9.24
CA GLY A 144 -9.59 17.91 10.18
C GLY A 144 -8.99 16.86 11.12
N THR A 145 -9.53 15.63 11.07
CA THR A 145 -9.04 14.47 11.82
C THR A 145 -8.08 13.59 11.02
N TRP A 146 -7.80 13.94 9.77
CA TRP A 146 -6.99 13.13 8.86
C TRP A 146 -5.57 13.68 8.76
N SER A 147 -4.62 12.80 8.49
CA SER A 147 -3.23 13.15 8.27
C SER A 147 -2.61 12.38 7.11
N PHE A 148 -1.75 13.05 6.36
CA PHE A 148 -0.90 12.49 5.30
C PHE A 148 0.58 12.63 5.68
N THR A 149 1.38 11.58 5.53
CA THR A 149 2.81 11.58 5.82
C THR A 149 3.55 10.80 4.73
N THR A 150 4.74 11.25 4.36
CA THR A 150 5.64 10.53 3.45
C THR A 150 6.82 10.01 4.25
N VAL A 151 7.10 8.72 4.12
CA VAL A 151 8.17 8.01 4.83
C VAL A 151 9.06 7.26 3.84
N GLU A 152 10.33 7.11 4.19
CA GLU A 152 11.29 6.37 3.38
C GLU A 152 12.13 5.44 4.27
N LEU A 153 12.85 4.53 3.64
CA LEU A 153 13.85 3.72 4.32
C LEU A 153 15.03 4.60 4.71
N ALA A 154 15.41 4.57 5.99
CA ALA A 154 16.45 5.43 6.51
C ALA A 154 17.79 5.21 5.78
N GLY A 155 18.34 6.28 5.21
CA GLY A 155 19.59 6.25 4.46
C GLY A 155 19.50 5.66 3.05
N ALA A 156 18.29 5.39 2.54
CA ALA A 156 18.09 5.09 1.12
C ALA A 156 18.21 6.37 0.28
N THR A 157 18.64 6.23 -0.98
CA THR A 157 18.51 7.32 -1.97
C THR A 157 17.19 7.16 -2.74
N GLU A 158 16.66 8.26 -3.29
CA GLU A 158 15.42 8.27 -4.10
C GLU A 158 15.47 7.30 -5.29
N GLU A 159 16.67 6.92 -5.73
CA GLU A 159 16.90 5.97 -6.83
C GLU A 159 16.78 4.51 -6.38
N GLN A 160 16.92 4.25 -5.08
CA GLN A 160 16.96 2.90 -4.49
C GLN A 160 15.59 2.43 -4.03
N VAL A 161 14.78 3.32 -3.46
CA VAL A 161 13.51 2.98 -2.82
C VAL A 161 12.49 4.08 -3.07
N GLU A 162 11.30 3.69 -3.52
CA GLU A 162 10.18 4.62 -3.63
C GLU A 162 9.63 4.95 -2.23
N PRO A 163 9.38 6.24 -1.93
CA PRO A 163 8.84 6.62 -0.63
C PRO A 163 7.43 6.09 -0.44
N LEU A 164 7.15 5.62 0.77
CA LEU A 164 5.82 5.19 1.17
C LEU A 164 5.01 6.41 1.64
N GLN A 165 3.74 6.42 1.27
CA GLN A 165 2.75 7.39 1.70
C GLN A 165 1.89 6.74 2.79
N VAL A 166 1.51 7.53 3.79
CA VAL A 166 0.74 7.09 4.94
C VAL A 166 -0.45 8.01 5.11
N VAL A 167 -1.65 7.43 5.06
CA VAL A 167 -2.89 8.13 5.41
C VAL A 167 -3.41 7.55 6.72
N ALA A 168 -3.61 8.41 7.71
CA ALA A 168 -4.16 8.05 9.00
C ALA A 168 -5.30 9.00 9.39
N THR A 169 -6.14 8.55 10.32
CA THR A 169 -7.23 9.35 10.89
C THR A 169 -7.24 9.24 12.41
N GLY A 170 -7.82 10.23 13.08
CA GLY A 170 -7.79 10.33 14.53
C GLY A 170 -6.53 11.04 15.05
N LYS A 171 -6.37 11.04 16.38
CA LYS A 171 -5.26 11.70 17.09
C LYS A 171 -4.91 10.92 18.35
N GLY A 172 -3.69 11.11 18.86
CA GLY A 172 -3.20 10.47 20.07
C GLY A 172 -3.35 8.95 20.01
N THR A 173 -4.04 8.38 20.99
CA THR A 173 -4.31 6.93 21.10
C THR A 173 -5.44 6.43 20.21
N ALA A 174 -6.21 7.32 19.59
CA ALA A 174 -7.26 6.98 18.63
C ALA A 174 -6.77 7.09 17.18
N LEU A 175 -5.46 7.23 16.98
CA LEU A 175 -4.85 7.27 15.66
C LEU A 175 -4.98 5.89 15.00
N ALA A 176 -5.55 5.86 13.80
CA ALA A 176 -5.82 4.65 13.05
C ALA A 176 -5.27 4.77 11.62
N LEU A 177 -4.65 3.70 11.14
CA LEU A 177 -4.16 3.61 9.78
C LEU A 177 -5.35 3.47 8.82
N VAL A 178 -5.36 4.27 7.75
CA VAL A 178 -6.37 4.18 6.68
C VAL A 178 -5.77 3.51 5.45
N SER A 179 -4.56 3.93 5.05
CA SER A 179 -3.85 3.38 3.91
C SER A 179 -2.36 3.62 4.06
N LEU A 180 -1.56 2.69 3.52
CA LEU A 180 -0.11 2.71 3.52
C LEU A 180 0.38 2.08 2.23
N GLY A 181 1.27 2.77 1.52
CA GLY A 181 1.83 2.28 0.26
C GLY A 181 2.37 3.41 -0.61
N THR A 182 2.86 3.08 -1.79
CA THR A 182 3.30 4.08 -2.78
C THR A 182 2.11 4.77 -3.46
N ASP A 183 0.95 4.11 -3.48
CA ASP A 183 -0.36 4.67 -3.82
C ASP A 183 -1.33 4.49 -2.64
N VAL A 184 -1.90 5.60 -2.18
CA VAL A 184 -2.83 5.63 -1.04
C VAL A 184 -4.19 6.21 -1.40
N CYS A 185 -4.43 6.48 -2.69
CA CYS A 185 -5.70 7.00 -3.18
C CYS A 185 -6.78 5.90 -3.29
N ILE A 186 -7.08 5.22 -2.18
CA ILE A 186 -8.15 4.22 -2.12
C ILE A 186 -9.53 4.87 -2.04
N ALA A 187 -10.59 4.13 -2.37
CA ALA A 187 -11.99 4.62 -2.34
C ALA A 187 -12.34 5.35 -1.04
N ARG A 188 -11.92 4.79 0.10
CA ARG A 188 -12.15 5.43 1.41
C ARG A 188 -11.53 6.82 1.52
N VAL A 189 -10.33 7.03 0.99
CA VAL A 189 -9.68 8.35 0.98
C VAL A 189 -10.42 9.30 0.04
N GLN A 190 -10.87 8.82 -1.12
CA GLN A 190 -11.64 9.63 -2.07
C GLN A 190 -12.98 10.09 -1.47
N ASP A 191 -13.67 9.19 -0.78
CA ASP A 191 -15.02 9.41 -0.27
C ASP A 191 -15.04 10.18 1.06
N GLU A 192 -14.11 9.88 1.98
CA GLU A 192 -14.19 10.34 3.37
C GLU A 192 -13.12 11.40 3.74
N ALA A 193 -12.00 11.48 3.01
CA ALA A 193 -10.93 12.39 3.39
C ALA A 193 -11.27 13.84 3.01
N PRO A 194 -10.86 14.84 3.83
CA PRO A 194 -11.00 16.25 3.48
C PRO A 194 -10.18 16.61 2.22
N ASP A 195 -10.59 17.66 1.52
CA ASP A 195 -9.95 18.14 0.27
C ASP A 195 -8.43 18.21 0.37
N GLY A 196 -7.88 18.80 1.43
CA GLY A 196 -6.43 18.93 1.58
C GLY A 196 -5.66 17.60 1.68
N ILE A 197 -6.32 16.51 2.11
CA ILE A 197 -5.73 15.17 2.12
C ILE A 197 -5.90 14.52 0.76
N ARG A 198 -7.05 14.68 0.10
CA ARG A 198 -7.26 14.18 -1.28
C ARG A 198 -6.28 14.80 -2.26
N VAL A 199 -6.00 16.09 -2.14
CA VAL A 199 -4.97 16.74 -2.97
C VAL A 199 -3.58 16.12 -2.76
N LEU A 200 -3.22 15.71 -1.55
CA LEU A 200 -1.93 15.08 -1.27
C LEU A 200 -1.87 13.59 -1.66
N ALA A 201 -2.94 12.86 -1.39
CA ALA A 201 -3.02 11.40 -1.58
C ALA A 201 -3.44 10.98 -2.99
N CYS A 202 -4.29 11.78 -3.63
CA CYS A 202 -4.95 11.49 -4.91
C CYS A 202 -4.62 12.50 -6.02
N GLY A 203 -4.18 13.71 -5.66
CA GLY A 203 -3.88 14.77 -6.62
C GLY A 203 -5.10 15.57 -7.10
N PHE A 204 -6.25 15.49 -6.43
CA PHE A 204 -7.47 16.25 -6.75
C PHE A 204 -8.31 16.63 -5.54
#